data_AF-M4E1T2-F1
#
_entry.id   AF-M4E1T2-F1
#
_cell.length_a   1.000
_cell.length_b   1.000
_cell.length_c   1.000
_cell.angle_alpha   90.00
_cell.angle_beta   90.00
_cell.angle_gamma   90.00
#
_symmetry.space_group_name_H-M   'P 1'
#
loop_
_entity.id
_entity.type
_entity.pdbx_description
1 polymer ?
#
loop_
_entity_poly.entity_id
_entity_poly.type
_entity_poly.pdbx_seq_one_letter_code
_entity_poly.pdbx_strand_id
1 'polypeptide(L)'
;MGARPCGDDLGGLIVAYADTHAWTELDKMVRLELVCNSINHGKTLTIGASHGWVASLKEDGTLCLQDDINPYASYTDPKRIPLPPLVTLPHCQTKIITNVSMSSSSPEDDEDCVVAVKFLGPQLSFCKPAGKSRKPKWTSIKLENPCFYSSRVMFSKKHNMFRIPGSGGHLIRSWDPCNPSDDPKLQSVRFTNIPKLTNAEHNVMDSCSKSEHLVESRPTGETFLVKQYKQLAENDEGVAIMKTKFLRVYKLDDEGNAVQTRDMGDLVMFISMSEPFCVPSTSFPGMYTNNVYLYDYDENGYVDVAGTPFDMASAKGPLYSPYHIPPQDIGN
;
A
#
# COMPACT_ATOMS: atom_id res chain seq x y z
N MET A 1 -12.27 5.59 4.85
CA MET A 1 -13.20 4.83 5.74
C MET A 1 -13.17 5.47 7.12
N GLY A 2 -14.17 5.22 7.94
CA GLY A 2 -14.30 5.76 9.30
C GLY A 2 -15.13 4.82 10.17
N ALA A 3 -15.32 5.16 11.43
CA ALA A 3 -16.21 4.43 12.32
C ALA A 3 -16.92 5.41 13.24
N ARG A 4 -18.23 5.22 13.46
CA ARG A 4 -18.97 5.94 14.51
C ARG A 4 -18.84 5.14 15.80
N PRO A 5 -18.17 5.65 16.85
CA PRO A 5 -18.03 4.94 18.11
C PRO A 5 -19.39 4.52 18.71
N CYS A 6 -19.45 3.27 19.18
CA CYS A 6 -20.59 2.68 19.86
C CYS A 6 -20.04 1.85 21.04
N GLY A 7 -19.86 2.52 22.18
CA GLY A 7 -19.11 2.00 23.32
C GLY A 7 -17.61 2.27 23.22
N ASP A 8 -16.82 1.55 24.02
CA ASP A 8 -15.40 1.85 24.20
C ASP A 8 -14.51 1.28 23.08
N ASP A 9 -14.84 0.08 22.57
CA ASP A 9 -13.96 -0.67 21.66
C ASP A 9 -14.52 -0.85 20.23
N LEU A 10 -15.81 -0.62 20.03
CA LEU A 10 -16.51 -0.88 18.77
C LEU A 10 -17.10 0.40 18.18
N GLY A 11 -17.30 0.40 16.86
CA GLY A 11 -18.03 1.44 16.16
C GLY A 11 -18.70 0.93 14.90
N GLY A 12 -19.77 1.60 14.46
CA GLY A 12 -20.41 1.34 13.18
C GLY A 12 -19.49 1.77 12.04
N LEU A 13 -19.18 0.87 11.12
CA LEU A 13 -18.29 1.13 9.99
C LEU A 13 -18.89 2.17 9.07
N ILE A 14 -18.12 3.20 8.75
CA ILE A 14 -18.46 4.23 7.78
C ILE A 14 -17.57 4.07 6.56
N VAL A 15 -18.20 3.92 5.39
CA VAL A 15 -17.50 3.82 4.12
C VAL A 15 -17.89 4.98 3.22
N ALA A 16 -16.93 5.46 2.43
CA ALA A 16 -17.20 6.32 1.30
C ALA A 16 -16.93 5.48 0.06
N TYR A 17 -17.97 5.15 -0.69
CA TYR A 17 -17.78 4.46 -1.96
C TYR A 17 -17.37 5.47 -3.03
N ALA A 18 -16.44 5.04 -3.87
CA ALA A 18 -15.88 5.85 -4.95
C ALA A 18 -16.95 6.37 -5.93
N ASP A 19 -18.07 5.66 -6.06
CA ASP A 19 -19.15 5.97 -6.99
C ASP A 19 -20.19 6.96 -6.44
N THR A 20 -20.46 6.92 -5.13
CA THR A 20 -21.54 7.69 -4.51
C THR A 20 -21.11 9.01 -3.87
N HIS A 21 -19.81 9.19 -3.59
CA HIS A 21 -19.28 10.38 -2.90
C HIS A 21 -19.95 10.70 -1.56
N ALA A 22 -20.63 9.71 -0.97
CA ALA A 22 -21.37 9.85 0.26
C ALA A 22 -20.81 8.90 1.33
N TRP A 23 -20.71 9.42 2.56
CA TRP A 23 -20.41 8.60 3.72
C TRP A 23 -21.65 7.78 4.07
N THR A 24 -21.53 6.47 3.96
CA THR A 24 -22.57 5.50 4.32
C THR A 24 -22.13 4.78 5.59
N GLU A 25 -22.96 4.88 6.62
CA GLU A 25 -22.83 4.04 7.81
C GLU A 25 -23.47 2.68 7.51
N LEU A 26 -22.69 1.62 7.72
CA LEU A 26 -23.12 0.25 7.50
C LEU A 26 -23.61 -0.36 8.82
N ASP A 27 -24.51 -1.35 8.74
CA ASP A 27 -24.90 -2.21 9.86
C ASP A 27 -23.78 -3.22 10.25
N LYS A 28 -22.53 -2.80 10.10
CA LYS A 28 -21.33 -3.58 10.38
C LYS A 28 -20.55 -2.91 11.49
N MET A 29 -20.34 -3.64 12.57
CA MET A 29 -19.50 -3.20 13.68
C MET A 29 -18.04 -3.55 13.41
N VAL A 30 -17.15 -2.62 13.71
CA VAL A 30 -15.69 -2.78 13.60
C VAL A 30 -15.02 -2.32 14.88
N ARG A 31 -13.84 -2.87 15.14
CA ARG A 31 -13.02 -2.37 16.25
C ARG A 31 -12.48 -1.00 15.91
N LEU A 32 -12.68 -0.05 16.83
CA LEU A 32 -12.17 1.31 16.68
C LEU A 32 -10.66 1.33 16.50
N GLU A 33 -9.94 0.37 17.09
CA GLU A 33 -8.49 0.23 16.97
C GLU A 33 -7.98 0.10 15.51
N LEU A 34 -8.80 -0.48 14.62
CA LEU A 34 -8.46 -0.70 13.21
C LEU A 34 -8.72 0.54 12.34
N VAL A 35 -9.54 1.46 12.81
CA VAL A 35 -10.02 2.63 12.05
C VAL A 35 -9.49 3.94 12.62
N CYS A 36 -9.28 3.98 13.94
CA CYS A 36 -8.86 5.15 14.70
C CYS A 36 -7.56 4.81 15.44
N ASN A 37 -6.40 5.05 14.80
CA ASN A 37 -5.10 4.81 15.43
C ASN A 37 -4.93 5.61 16.75
N SER A 38 -5.61 6.75 16.90
CA SER A 38 -5.61 7.58 18.12
C SER A 38 -6.30 6.93 19.32
N ILE A 39 -7.23 6.00 19.11
CA ILE A 39 -7.99 5.30 20.16
C ILE A 39 -7.24 4.05 20.65
N ASN A 40 -6.22 3.61 19.91
CA ASN A 40 -5.58 2.32 20.11
C ASN A 40 -4.73 2.22 21.40
N HIS A 41 -4.49 3.32 22.13
CA HIS A 41 -3.63 3.39 23.33
C HIS A 41 -2.27 2.67 23.17
N GLY A 42 -1.80 2.44 21.93
CA GLY A 42 -0.57 1.70 21.62
C GLY A 42 -0.66 0.16 21.66
N LYS A 43 -1.84 -0.45 21.82
CA LYS A 43 -1.98 -1.92 21.96
C LYS A 43 -1.83 -2.68 20.64
N THR A 44 -2.34 -2.10 19.55
CA THR A 44 -2.27 -2.68 18.22
C THR A 44 -1.74 -1.61 17.25
N LEU A 45 -0.75 -1.97 16.43
CA LEU A 45 -0.27 -1.12 15.34
C LEU A 45 -0.86 -1.60 14.03
N THR A 46 -1.65 -0.77 13.36
CA THR A 46 -2.12 -1.07 12.00
C THR A 46 -0.99 -0.77 11.01
N ILE A 47 -0.63 -1.77 10.19
CA ILE A 47 0.52 -1.69 9.27
C ILE A 47 0.10 -1.20 7.89
N GLY A 48 -1.01 -1.72 7.37
CA GLY A 48 -1.36 -1.62 5.97
C GLY A 48 -2.51 -2.56 5.60
N ALA A 49 -2.94 -2.48 4.36
CA ALA A 49 -3.95 -3.38 3.80
C ALA A 49 -3.51 -3.98 2.46
N SER A 50 -3.92 -5.20 2.16
CA SER A 50 -3.75 -5.82 0.83
C SER A 50 -4.98 -6.69 0.58
N HIS A 51 -5.56 -6.59 -0.63
CA HIS A 51 -6.73 -7.38 -0.99
C HIS A 51 -7.92 -7.29 -0.02
N GLY A 52 -8.14 -6.14 0.63
CA GLY A 52 -9.23 -5.97 1.61
C GLY A 52 -8.93 -6.52 3.01
N TRP A 53 -7.78 -7.17 3.20
CA TRP A 53 -7.29 -7.60 4.50
C TRP A 53 -6.40 -6.54 5.11
N VAL A 54 -6.64 -6.21 6.38
CA VAL A 54 -5.78 -5.34 7.18
C VAL A 54 -4.76 -6.18 7.93
N ALA A 55 -3.49 -5.80 7.80
CA ALA A 55 -2.44 -6.34 8.65
C ALA A 55 -2.23 -5.44 9.86
N SER A 56 -2.22 -6.05 11.04
CA SER A 56 -1.94 -5.40 12.31
C SER A 56 -0.88 -6.16 13.09
N LEU A 57 -0.06 -5.45 13.86
CA LEU A 57 0.89 -6.01 14.82
C LEU A 57 0.37 -5.75 16.23
N LYS A 58 0.11 -6.82 16.98
CA LYS A 58 -0.28 -6.72 18.39
C LYS A 58 0.95 -6.44 19.27
N GLU A 59 0.71 -5.97 20.49
CA GLU A 59 1.74 -5.73 21.51
C GLU A 59 2.62 -6.97 21.80
N ASP A 60 2.04 -8.16 21.72
CA ASP A 60 2.77 -9.44 21.89
C ASP A 60 3.66 -9.83 20.69
N GLY A 61 3.72 -8.99 19.65
CA GLY A 61 4.48 -9.21 18.43
C GLY A 61 3.76 -10.10 17.40
N THR A 62 2.50 -10.49 17.64
CA THR A 62 1.72 -11.30 16.71
C THR A 62 1.20 -10.43 15.56
N LEU A 63 1.62 -10.76 14.34
CA LEU A 63 1.05 -10.18 13.13
C LEU A 63 -0.26 -10.90 12.78
N CYS A 64 -1.33 -10.15 12.54
CA CYS A 64 -2.65 -10.70 12.25
C CYS A 64 -3.19 -10.08 10.96
N LEU A 65 -3.75 -10.91 10.08
CA LEU A 65 -4.61 -10.47 8.98
C LEU A 65 -6.05 -10.45 9.46
N GLN A 66 -6.78 -9.40 9.12
CA GLN A 66 -8.15 -9.17 9.58
C GLN A 66 -9.02 -8.63 8.42
N ASP A 67 -10.20 -9.21 8.22
CA ASP A 67 -11.17 -8.74 7.22
C ASP A 67 -12.24 -7.81 7.82
N ASP A 68 -12.06 -7.38 9.08
CA ASP A 68 -13.03 -6.58 9.82
C ASP A 68 -13.46 -5.31 9.06
N ILE A 69 -12.61 -4.70 8.26
CA ILE A 69 -12.96 -3.49 7.49
C ILE A 69 -13.55 -3.76 6.11
N ASN A 70 -13.59 -5.01 5.66
CA ASN A 70 -14.24 -5.39 4.42
C ASN A 70 -15.77 -5.29 4.62
N PRO A 71 -16.49 -4.40 3.90
CA PRO A 71 -17.93 -4.22 4.06
C PRO A 71 -18.75 -5.51 3.88
N TYR A 72 -18.22 -6.46 3.11
CA TYR A 72 -18.91 -7.69 2.73
C TYR A 72 -18.53 -8.89 3.62
N ALA A 73 -17.51 -8.76 4.47
CA ALA A 73 -17.16 -9.80 5.42
C ALA A 73 -18.20 -9.89 6.55
N SER A 74 -18.35 -11.09 7.12
CA SER A 74 -19.25 -11.33 8.26
C SER A 74 -18.90 -10.41 9.44
N TYR A 75 -19.90 -9.71 9.98
CA TYR A 75 -19.71 -8.89 11.18
C TYR A 75 -19.80 -9.71 12.47
N THR A 76 -20.52 -10.85 12.46
CA THR A 76 -20.65 -11.74 13.62
C THR A 76 -19.47 -12.68 13.77
N ASP A 77 -18.76 -12.95 12.68
CA ASP A 77 -17.61 -13.86 12.64
C ASP A 77 -16.53 -13.30 11.70
N PRO A 78 -15.88 -12.17 12.08
CA PRO A 78 -14.79 -11.60 11.31
C PRO A 78 -13.61 -12.58 11.29
N LYS A 79 -13.02 -12.78 10.12
CA LYS A 79 -11.90 -13.70 9.96
C LYS A 79 -10.61 -13.03 10.43
N ARG A 80 -9.89 -13.75 11.29
CA ARG A 80 -8.62 -13.30 11.85
C ARG A 80 -7.58 -14.39 11.75
N ILE A 81 -6.54 -14.13 10.97
CA ILE A 81 -5.49 -15.11 10.70
C ILE A 81 -4.22 -14.65 11.41
N PRO A 82 -3.90 -15.20 12.60
CA PRO A 82 -2.63 -14.95 13.25
C PRO A 82 -1.51 -15.62 12.46
N LEU A 83 -0.50 -14.85 12.08
CA LEU A 83 0.73 -15.37 11.50
C LEU A 83 1.72 -15.76 12.61
N PRO A 84 2.73 -16.60 12.29
CA PRO A 84 3.72 -17.01 13.28
C PRO A 84 4.51 -15.81 13.85
N PRO A 85 5.15 -15.95 15.02
CA PRO A 85 6.06 -14.93 15.52
C PRO A 85 7.15 -14.58 14.50
N LEU A 86 7.40 -13.29 14.29
CA LEU A 86 8.42 -12.81 13.35
C LEU A 86 9.81 -13.26 13.78
N VAL A 87 10.60 -13.73 12.81
CA VAL A 87 12.00 -14.15 13.04
C VAL A 87 12.94 -13.11 12.45
N THR A 88 13.76 -12.49 13.30
CA THR A 88 14.77 -11.51 12.87
C THR A 88 16.05 -12.22 12.40
N LEU A 89 16.48 -11.92 11.17
CA LEU A 89 17.76 -12.40 10.65
C LEU A 89 18.95 -11.64 11.28
N PRO A 90 20.17 -12.20 11.28
CA PRO A 90 21.37 -11.46 11.72
C PRO A 90 21.52 -10.13 10.99
N HIS A 91 21.86 -9.07 11.75
CA HIS A 91 22.00 -7.69 11.25
C HIS A 91 20.73 -7.09 10.62
N CYS A 92 19.55 -7.65 10.93
CA CYS A 92 18.25 -7.15 10.48
C CYS A 92 17.39 -6.67 11.67
N GLN A 93 16.17 -6.20 11.38
CA GLN A 93 15.17 -5.82 12.38
C GLN A 93 13.76 -6.14 11.87
N THR A 94 12.84 -6.49 12.78
CA THR A 94 11.43 -6.77 12.45
C THR A 94 10.42 -5.91 13.21
N LYS A 95 10.89 -4.82 13.84
CA LYS A 95 10.07 -3.90 14.66
C LYS A 95 9.36 -2.84 13.81
N ILE A 96 10.02 -2.33 12.77
CA ILE A 96 9.48 -1.30 11.87
C ILE A 96 9.10 -1.98 10.56
N ILE A 97 7.80 -2.16 10.35
CA ILE A 97 7.21 -2.75 9.14
C ILE A 97 6.84 -1.61 8.18
N THR A 98 7.25 -1.71 6.93
CA THR A 98 6.95 -0.70 5.90
C THR A 98 5.61 -0.95 5.22
N ASN A 99 5.30 -2.20 4.89
CA ASN A 99 3.98 -2.63 4.41
C ASN A 99 3.88 -4.17 4.37
N VAL A 100 2.67 -4.62 4.05
CA VAL A 100 2.36 -6.01 3.68
C VAL A 100 1.84 -6.06 2.24
N SER A 101 1.97 -7.22 1.61
CA SER A 101 1.45 -7.53 0.28
C SER A 101 1.05 -9.00 0.22
N MET A 102 -0.01 -9.32 -0.52
CA MET A 102 -0.55 -10.68 -0.61
C MET A 102 -0.68 -11.11 -2.08
N SER A 103 -0.44 -12.38 -2.36
CA SER A 103 -0.58 -12.93 -3.72
C SER A 103 -2.04 -13.20 -4.12
N SER A 104 -2.93 -13.30 -3.14
CA SER A 104 -4.33 -13.68 -3.30
C SER A 104 -5.20 -12.96 -2.27
N SER A 105 -6.49 -12.82 -2.57
CA SER A 105 -7.49 -12.23 -1.68
C SER A 105 -8.10 -13.21 -0.68
N SER A 106 -7.73 -14.49 -0.75
CA SER A 106 -8.28 -15.56 0.08
C SER A 106 -7.20 -16.26 0.92
N PRO A 107 -6.49 -15.53 1.81
CA PRO A 107 -5.42 -16.08 2.63
C PRO A 107 -5.83 -17.23 3.57
N GLU A 108 -7.12 -17.42 3.80
CA GLU A 108 -7.69 -18.49 4.62
C GLU A 108 -7.91 -19.80 3.85
N ASP A 109 -8.17 -19.72 2.53
CA ASP A 109 -8.64 -20.85 1.72
C ASP A 109 -7.63 -21.26 0.63
N ASP A 110 -6.87 -20.30 0.10
CA ASP A 110 -5.89 -20.51 -0.96
C ASP A 110 -4.55 -20.98 -0.37
N GLU A 111 -4.25 -22.27 -0.55
CA GLU A 111 -3.00 -22.90 -0.07
C GLU A 111 -1.72 -22.32 -0.71
N ASP A 112 -1.86 -21.66 -1.85
CA ASP A 112 -0.79 -20.95 -2.55
C ASP A 112 -0.78 -19.44 -2.27
N CYS A 113 -1.71 -18.94 -1.45
CA CYS A 113 -1.63 -17.59 -0.95
C CYS A 113 -0.36 -17.41 -0.12
N VAL A 114 0.41 -16.38 -0.46
CA VAL A 114 1.62 -15.97 0.24
C VAL A 114 1.43 -14.54 0.70
N VAL A 115 1.86 -14.28 1.93
CA VAL A 115 1.91 -12.95 2.53
C VAL A 115 3.38 -12.55 2.59
N ALA A 116 3.71 -11.42 1.97
CA ALA A 116 5.01 -10.78 2.08
C ALA A 116 4.95 -9.62 3.08
N VAL A 117 5.91 -9.57 3.99
CA VAL A 117 6.08 -8.50 4.97
C VAL A 117 7.45 -7.85 4.76
N LYS A 118 7.47 -6.56 4.47
CA LYS A 118 8.70 -5.79 4.24
C LYS A 118 9.00 -4.90 5.45
N PHE A 119 10.23 -4.99 5.96
CA PHE A 119 10.70 -4.20 7.10
C PHE A 119 11.56 -3.04 6.64
N LEU A 120 11.69 -2.00 7.47
CA LEU A 120 12.70 -0.97 7.24
C LEU A 120 14.08 -1.62 7.38
N GLY A 121 14.89 -1.60 6.33
CA GLY A 121 16.19 -2.26 6.30
C GLY A 121 16.20 -3.56 5.47
N PRO A 122 17.18 -4.45 5.73
CA PRO A 122 17.54 -5.52 4.83
C PRO A 122 16.66 -6.78 4.92
N GLN A 123 15.46 -6.77 5.49
CA GLN A 123 14.67 -7.99 5.63
C GLN A 123 13.35 -7.94 4.87
N LEU A 124 13.05 -9.04 4.17
CA LEU A 124 11.76 -9.37 3.56
C LEU A 124 11.37 -10.78 4.01
N SER A 125 10.13 -10.97 4.46
CA SER A 125 9.65 -12.26 4.99
C SER A 125 8.38 -12.70 4.30
N PHE A 126 8.26 -13.99 4.03
CA PHE A 126 7.14 -14.64 3.35
C PHE A 126 6.50 -15.69 4.25
N CYS A 127 5.17 -15.79 4.22
CA CYS A 127 4.41 -16.80 4.96
C CYS A 127 3.21 -17.28 4.15
N LYS A 128 2.93 -18.59 4.20
CA LYS A 128 1.70 -19.20 3.65
C LYS A 128 0.67 -19.39 4.78
N PRO A 129 -0.44 -18.63 4.82
CA PRO A 129 -1.41 -18.69 5.92
C PRO A 129 -2.29 -19.96 5.90
N ALA A 130 -2.86 -20.35 4.76
CA ALA A 130 -3.82 -21.46 4.63
C ALA A 130 -3.19 -22.89 4.57
N GLY A 131 -1.95 -23.08 5.00
CA GLY A 131 -1.24 -24.37 4.84
C GLY A 131 -1.88 -25.53 5.63
N LYS A 132 -2.66 -26.41 4.97
CA LYS A 132 -3.39 -27.52 5.62
C LYS A 132 -2.50 -28.60 6.25
N SER A 133 -1.26 -28.77 5.79
CA SER A 133 -0.37 -29.86 6.21
C SER A 133 0.68 -29.47 7.24
N ARG A 134 0.89 -28.18 7.51
CA ARG A 134 1.92 -27.69 8.44
C ARG A 134 1.54 -26.33 8.99
N LYS A 135 1.83 -26.10 10.28
CA LYS A 135 1.76 -24.75 10.88
C LYS A 135 2.51 -23.75 9.97
N PRO A 136 1.93 -22.56 9.70
CA PRO A 136 2.59 -21.53 8.91
C PRO A 136 4.00 -21.24 9.44
N LYS A 137 4.93 -20.94 8.54
CA LYS A 137 6.32 -20.59 8.88
C LYS A 137 6.81 -19.45 8.03
N TRP A 138 7.69 -18.64 8.61
CA TRP A 138 8.38 -17.59 7.90
C TRP A 138 9.53 -18.15 7.08
N THR A 139 9.61 -17.70 5.83
CA THR A 139 10.83 -17.75 5.01
C THR A 139 11.32 -16.31 4.86
N SER A 140 12.49 -16.01 5.41
CA SER A 140 13.04 -14.65 5.43
C SER A 140 14.26 -14.57 4.54
N ILE A 141 14.36 -13.48 3.78
CA ILE A 141 15.48 -13.17 2.88
C ILE A 141 16.15 -11.90 3.35
N LYS A 142 17.49 -11.90 3.29
CA LYS A 142 18.30 -10.71 3.52
C LYS A 142 18.56 -9.98 2.19
N LEU A 143 18.15 -8.73 2.12
CA LEU A 143 18.40 -7.82 1.02
C LEU A 143 19.79 -7.22 1.19
N GLU A 144 20.74 -7.62 0.34
CA GLU A 144 22.12 -7.12 0.45
C GLU A 144 22.31 -5.70 -0.10
N ASN A 145 21.45 -5.25 -1.03
CA ASN A 145 21.56 -3.92 -1.61
C ASN A 145 20.74 -2.89 -0.78
N PRO A 146 21.38 -1.85 -0.19
CA PRO A 146 20.72 -0.84 0.63
C PRO A 146 19.61 -0.05 -0.07
N CYS A 147 19.60 0.03 -1.41
CA CYS A 147 18.56 0.77 -2.11
C CYS A 147 17.15 0.21 -1.86
N PHE A 148 16.99 -1.03 -1.39
CA PHE A 148 15.68 -1.63 -1.08
C PHE A 148 15.26 -1.46 0.39
N TYR A 149 16.04 -0.78 1.23
CA TYR A 149 15.80 -0.78 2.68
C TYR A 149 14.52 -0.04 3.07
N SER A 150 14.22 1.10 2.45
CA SER A 150 13.02 1.90 2.70
C SER A 150 11.86 1.61 1.75
N SER A 151 12.05 0.73 0.78
CA SER A 151 11.07 0.43 -0.26
C SER A 151 9.94 -0.47 0.24
N ARG A 152 8.77 -0.34 -0.40
CA ARG A 152 7.60 -1.18 -0.16
C ARG A 152 7.52 -2.36 -1.15
N VAL A 153 6.93 -3.46 -0.71
CA VAL A 153 6.67 -4.65 -1.54
C VAL A 153 5.27 -4.61 -2.15
N MET A 154 5.11 -5.06 -3.39
CA MET A 154 3.80 -5.30 -4.00
C MET A 154 3.77 -6.67 -4.67
N PHE A 155 2.58 -7.22 -4.91
CA PHE A 155 2.41 -8.43 -5.70
C PHE A 155 1.99 -8.09 -7.12
N SER A 156 2.81 -8.48 -8.10
CA SER A 156 2.51 -8.28 -9.52
C SER A 156 1.77 -9.50 -10.05
N LYS A 157 0.49 -9.33 -10.40
CA LYS A 157 -0.31 -10.41 -10.98
C LYS A 157 0.19 -10.76 -12.38
N LYS A 158 0.62 -9.74 -13.14
CA LYS A 158 1.25 -9.90 -14.46
C LYS A 158 2.43 -10.87 -14.44
N HIS A 159 3.29 -10.77 -13.43
CA HIS A 159 4.50 -11.57 -13.33
C HIS A 159 4.36 -12.78 -12.39
N ASN A 160 3.27 -12.84 -11.62
CA ASN A 160 3.08 -13.77 -10.51
C ASN A 160 4.24 -13.74 -9.50
N MET A 161 4.71 -12.53 -9.15
CA MET A 161 5.89 -12.32 -8.29
C MET A 161 5.68 -11.16 -7.33
N PHE A 162 6.27 -11.25 -6.14
CA PHE A 162 6.45 -10.08 -5.27
C PHE A 162 7.56 -9.20 -5.82
N ARG A 163 7.37 -7.89 -5.85
CA ARG A 163 8.29 -6.92 -6.45
C ARG A 163 8.57 -5.75 -5.50
N ILE A 164 9.81 -5.28 -5.49
CA ILE A 164 10.24 -4.11 -4.73
C ILE A 164 11.02 -3.18 -5.68
N PRO A 165 10.61 -1.90 -5.84
CA PRO A 165 11.44 -0.90 -6.50
C PRO A 165 12.56 -0.44 -5.56
N GLY A 166 13.80 -0.34 -6.05
CA GLY A 166 14.90 0.25 -5.31
C GLY A 166 14.77 1.77 -5.25
N SER A 167 15.32 2.38 -4.20
CA SER A 167 15.44 3.82 -4.06
C SER A 167 16.06 4.45 -5.31
N GLY A 168 15.42 5.49 -5.83
CA GLY A 168 15.75 6.10 -7.12
C GLY A 168 14.97 5.52 -8.31
N GLY A 169 14.40 4.33 -8.17
CA GLY A 169 13.56 3.68 -9.17
C GLY A 169 14.33 3.07 -10.34
N HIS A 170 15.62 2.82 -10.19
CA HIS A 170 16.49 2.29 -11.26
C HIS A 170 16.60 0.77 -11.27
N LEU A 171 16.14 0.10 -10.22
CA LEU A 171 16.21 -1.35 -10.06
C LEU A 171 14.87 -1.85 -9.52
N ILE A 172 14.42 -3.00 -9.99
CA ILE A 172 13.30 -3.74 -9.42
C ILE A 172 13.79 -5.16 -9.13
N ARG A 173 13.60 -5.63 -7.89
CA ARG A 173 13.79 -7.03 -7.55
C ARG A 173 12.46 -7.75 -7.49
N SER A 174 12.43 -8.99 -7.95
CA SER A 174 11.24 -9.83 -8.00
C SER A 174 11.50 -11.21 -7.40
N TRP A 175 10.58 -11.69 -6.56
CA TRP A 175 10.65 -12.99 -5.88
C TRP A 175 9.45 -13.86 -6.26
N ASP A 176 9.73 -15.13 -6.55
CA ASP A 176 8.71 -16.15 -6.70
C ASP A 176 8.05 -16.41 -5.33
N PRO A 177 6.71 -16.35 -5.22
CA PRO A 177 5.98 -16.62 -3.98
C PRO A 177 6.24 -18.03 -3.42
N CYS A 178 6.36 -19.02 -4.29
CA CYS A 178 6.49 -20.43 -3.94
C CYS A 178 7.94 -20.84 -3.66
N ASN A 179 8.91 -20.12 -4.22
CA ASN A 179 10.33 -20.38 -4.03
C ASN A 179 11.14 -19.08 -3.87
N PRO A 180 10.94 -18.34 -2.77
CA PRO A 180 11.68 -17.11 -2.51
C PRO A 180 13.18 -17.45 -2.31
N SER A 181 14.04 -16.82 -3.12
CA SER A 181 15.50 -17.05 -3.16
C SER A 181 16.31 -15.81 -2.80
N ASP A 182 17.50 -16.00 -2.22
CA ASP A 182 18.50 -14.94 -1.97
C ASP A 182 19.06 -14.32 -3.27
N ASP A 183 18.86 -14.99 -4.41
CA ASP A 183 19.16 -14.49 -5.76
C ASP A 183 17.87 -14.16 -6.54
N PRO A 184 17.18 -13.04 -6.22
CA PRO A 184 15.95 -12.67 -6.89
C PRO A 184 16.19 -12.14 -8.29
N LYS A 185 15.17 -12.26 -9.14
CA LYS A 185 15.18 -11.66 -10.49
C LYS A 185 15.37 -10.15 -10.38
N LEU A 186 16.47 -9.65 -10.91
CA LEU A 186 16.80 -8.23 -10.98
C LEU A 186 16.45 -7.67 -12.36
N GLN A 187 15.66 -6.60 -12.39
CA GLN A 187 15.37 -5.82 -13.58
C GLN A 187 15.97 -4.42 -13.43
N SER A 188 16.71 -3.97 -14.44
CA SER A 188 17.16 -2.58 -14.52
C SER A 188 16.09 -1.73 -15.18
N VAL A 189 15.79 -0.57 -14.59
CA VAL A 189 14.81 0.38 -15.12
C VAL A 189 15.54 1.50 -15.86
N ARG A 190 15.23 1.65 -17.14
CA ARG A 190 15.85 2.62 -18.04
C ARG A 190 14.88 3.77 -18.31
N PHE A 191 15.15 4.93 -17.73
CA PHE A 191 14.37 6.13 -17.99
C PHE A 191 14.70 6.65 -19.40
N THR A 192 13.72 6.62 -20.29
CA THR A 192 13.84 7.11 -21.67
C THR A 192 13.04 8.39 -21.82
N ASN A 193 13.40 9.22 -22.82
CA ASN A 193 12.71 10.48 -23.12
C ASN A 193 12.54 11.39 -21.90
N ILE A 194 13.57 11.47 -21.04
CA ILE A 194 13.53 12.27 -19.80
C ILE A 194 13.24 13.73 -20.18
N PRO A 195 12.06 14.27 -19.84
CA PRO A 195 11.73 15.64 -20.20
C PRO A 195 12.62 16.59 -19.42
N LYS A 196 12.99 17.71 -20.06
CA LYS A 196 13.75 18.77 -19.41
C LYS A 196 12.94 19.32 -18.23
N LEU A 197 13.53 19.21 -17.04
CA LEU A 197 13.02 19.84 -15.83
C LEU A 197 13.13 21.35 -15.96
N THR A 198 12.07 22.05 -15.57
CA THR A 198 12.15 23.49 -15.29
C THR A 198 12.98 23.71 -14.01
N ASN A 199 13.57 24.90 -13.88
CA ASN A 199 14.31 25.25 -12.65
C ASN A 199 13.42 25.15 -11.40
N ALA A 200 12.14 25.50 -11.52
CA ALA A 200 11.18 25.39 -10.43
C ALA A 200 10.96 23.93 -10.01
N GLU A 201 10.71 23.01 -10.95
CA GLU A 201 10.58 21.59 -10.65
C GLU A 201 11.86 21.02 -10.03
N HIS A 202 13.03 21.40 -10.56
CA HIS A 202 14.32 20.93 -10.05
C HIS A 202 14.52 21.34 -8.58
N ASN A 203 14.27 22.62 -8.27
CA ASN A 203 14.39 23.15 -6.91
C ASN A 203 13.42 22.47 -5.93
N VAL A 204 12.16 22.23 -6.36
CA VAL A 204 11.18 21.50 -5.54
C VAL A 204 11.68 20.09 -5.28
N MET A 205 12.08 19.36 -6.32
CA MET A 205 12.54 17.97 -6.21
C MET A 205 13.79 17.82 -5.34
N ASP A 206 14.76 18.73 -5.45
CA ASP A 206 16.00 18.70 -4.66
C ASP A 206 15.76 18.93 -3.16
N SER A 207 14.71 19.68 -2.81
CA SER A 207 14.33 19.94 -1.42
C SER A 207 13.49 18.84 -0.78
N CYS A 208 13.07 17.83 -1.55
CA CYS A 208 12.13 16.79 -1.11
C CYS A 208 12.80 15.46 -0.79
N SER A 209 12.23 14.75 0.18
CA SER A 209 12.40 13.30 0.31
C SER A 209 11.61 12.59 -0.79
N LYS A 210 12.19 11.55 -1.39
CA LYS A 210 11.60 10.81 -2.51
C LYS A 210 11.24 9.38 -2.11
N SER A 211 10.10 8.91 -2.59
CA SER A 211 9.69 7.51 -2.50
C SER A 211 9.23 6.99 -3.87
N GLU A 212 9.40 5.69 -4.08
CA GLU A 212 9.02 4.99 -5.29
C GLU A 212 7.91 3.97 -5.01
N HIS A 213 6.83 4.03 -5.79
CA HIS A 213 5.72 3.09 -5.72
C HIS A 213 5.59 2.37 -7.06
N LEU A 214 5.63 1.04 -7.04
CA LEU A 214 5.17 0.25 -8.18
C LEU A 214 3.67 0.06 -8.07
N VAL A 215 2.97 0.25 -9.17
CA VAL A 215 1.52 0.11 -9.25
C VAL A 215 1.16 -0.66 -10.51
N GLU A 216 0.30 -1.67 -10.38
CA GLU A 216 -0.18 -2.48 -11.49
C GLU A 216 -1.69 -2.29 -11.66
N SER A 217 -2.12 -2.01 -12.89
CA SER A 217 -3.51 -2.13 -13.30
C SER A 217 -3.75 -3.59 -13.69
N ARG A 218 -4.46 -4.33 -12.83
CA ARG A 218 -4.78 -5.74 -13.11
C ARG A 218 -5.66 -5.91 -14.37
N PRO A 219 -6.66 -5.05 -14.64
CA PRO A 219 -7.50 -5.19 -15.83
C PRO A 219 -6.75 -4.96 -17.15
N THR A 220 -5.80 -4.02 -17.18
CA THR A 220 -5.06 -3.67 -18.42
C THR A 220 -3.69 -4.33 -18.52
N GLY A 221 -3.16 -4.88 -17.43
CA GLY A 221 -1.80 -5.41 -17.34
C GLY A 221 -0.71 -4.32 -17.37
N GLU A 222 -1.08 -3.05 -17.32
CA GLU A 222 -0.14 -1.94 -17.32
C GLU A 222 0.55 -1.81 -15.95
N THR A 223 1.84 -1.51 -15.97
CA THR A 223 2.64 -1.27 -14.77
C THR A 223 3.18 0.15 -14.79
N PHE A 224 3.09 0.83 -13.65
CA PHE A 224 3.56 2.17 -13.47
C PHE A 224 4.58 2.23 -12.33
N LEU A 225 5.57 3.10 -12.48
CA LEU A 225 6.46 3.54 -11.41
C LEU A 225 6.12 4.99 -11.08
N VAL A 226 5.72 5.23 -9.83
CA VAL A 226 5.42 6.57 -9.34
C VAL A 226 6.54 7.05 -8.44
N LYS A 227 7.08 8.23 -8.75
CA LYS A 227 8.03 8.96 -7.90
C LYS A 227 7.26 10.04 -7.15
N GLN A 228 7.14 9.90 -5.84
CA GLN A 228 6.47 10.84 -4.95
C GLN A 228 7.52 11.64 -4.17
N TYR A 229 7.41 12.97 -4.21
CA TYR A 229 8.32 13.90 -3.57
C TYR A 229 7.59 14.60 -2.42
N LYS A 230 8.01 14.32 -1.19
CA LYS A 230 7.44 14.88 0.03
C LYS A 230 8.42 15.84 0.69
N GLN A 231 7.91 16.93 1.23
CA GLN A 231 8.69 17.92 1.98
C GLN A 231 8.10 18.09 3.37
N LEU A 232 8.95 18.36 4.35
CA LEU A 232 8.51 18.77 5.68
C LEU A 232 7.68 20.06 5.57
N ALA A 233 6.52 20.08 6.21
CA ALA A 233 5.63 21.21 6.33
C ALA A 233 5.00 21.24 7.73
N GLU A 234 4.25 22.28 8.05
CA GLU A 234 3.41 22.34 9.26
C GLU A 234 1.94 22.26 8.85
N ASN A 235 1.13 21.53 9.63
CA ASN A 235 -0.32 21.55 9.48
C ASN A 235 -0.95 22.78 10.20
N ASP A 236 -2.28 22.91 10.13
CA ASP A 236 -3.00 24.03 10.75
C ASP A 236 -2.82 24.12 12.29
N GLU A 237 -2.33 23.05 12.91
CA GLU A 237 -2.06 22.94 14.36
C GLU A 237 -0.58 23.18 14.71
N GLY A 238 0.27 23.51 13.72
CA GLY A 238 1.71 23.71 13.91
C GLY A 238 2.50 22.40 14.09
N VAL A 239 1.90 21.24 13.80
CA VAL A 239 2.56 19.94 13.86
C VAL A 239 3.33 19.68 12.56
N ALA A 240 4.57 19.25 12.69
CA ALA A 240 5.42 18.89 11.56
C ALA A 240 4.88 17.63 10.84
N ILE A 241 4.64 17.74 9.54
CA ILE A 241 4.08 16.72 8.66
C ILE A 241 4.89 16.58 7.37
N MET A 242 4.81 15.43 6.70
CA MET A 242 5.38 15.23 5.37
C MET A 242 4.32 15.41 4.29
N LYS A 243 4.40 16.52 3.55
CA LYS A 243 3.43 16.87 2.49
C LYS A 243 3.98 16.60 1.10
N THR A 244 3.20 15.94 0.24
CA THR A 244 3.53 15.74 -1.17
C THR A 244 3.53 17.09 -1.88
N LYS A 245 4.66 17.41 -2.54
CA LYS A 245 4.86 18.64 -3.31
C LYS A 245 4.90 18.39 -4.81
N PHE A 246 5.26 17.17 -5.20
CA PHE A 246 5.41 16.81 -6.59
C PHE A 246 5.28 15.31 -6.78
N LEU A 247 4.78 14.90 -7.95
CA LEU A 247 4.61 13.50 -8.30
C LEU A 247 4.92 13.32 -9.79
N ARG A 248 5.59 12.22 -10.14
CA ARG A 248 5.80 11.80 -11.52
C ARG A 248 5.40 10.36 -11.73
N VAL A 249 4.69 10.10 -12.82
CA VAL A 249 4.28 8.75 -13.22
C VAL A 249 5.08 8.33 -14.45
N TYR A 250 5.62 7.12 -14.41
CA TYR A 250 6.32 6.49 -15.53
C TYR A 250 5.60 5.20 -15.87
N LYS A 251 5.25 5.01 -17.14
CA LYS A 251 4.76 3.73 -17.66
C LYS A 251 5.96 2.81 -17.91
N LEU A 252 5.89 1.60 -17.38
CA LEU A 252 6.91 0.56 -17.53
C LEU A 252 6.50 -0.46 -18.58
N ASP A 253 7.42 -0.80 -19.48
CA ASP A 253 7.29 -1.99 -20.33
C ASP A 253 7.97 -3.23 -19.70
N ASP A 254 7.90 -4.36 -20.40
CA ASP A 254 8.41 -5.65 -19.92
C ASP A 254 9.94 -5.73 -19.94
N GLU A 255 10.58 -4.94 -20.79
CA GLU A 255 12.03 -4.80 -20.88
C GLU A 255 12.61 -3.90 -19.78
N GLY A 256 11.75 -3.15 -19.07
CA GLY A 256 12.13 -2.24 -18.00
C GLY A 256 12.39 -0.81 -18.48
N ASN A 257 11.96 -0.42 -19.68
CA ASN A 257 11.98 0.97 -20.07
C ASN A 257 10.85 1.73 -19.36
N ALA A 258 11.22 2.87 -18.76
CA ALA A 258 10.33 3.78 -18.08
C ALA A 258 10.16 5.04 -18.93
N VAL A 259 8.94 5.27 -19.42
CA VAL A 259 8.58 6.50 -20.15
C VAL A 259 7.70 7.34 -19.24
N GLN A 260 8.10 8.60 -19.00
CA GLN A 260 7.24 9.51 -18.26
C GLN A 260 5.92 9.71 -19.01
N THR A 261 4.79 9.54 -18.32
CA THR A 261 3.48 9.80 -18.90
C THR A 261 2.79 10.98 -18.22
N ARG A 262 1.97 11.69 -18.99
CA ARG A 262 1.00 12.69 -18.53
C ARG A 262 -0.45 12.20 -18.64
N ASP A 263 -0.62 11.00 -19.17
CA ASP A 263 -1.90 10.39 -19.48
C ASP A 263 -1.84 8.88 -19.20
N MET A 264 -2.65 8.42 -18.24
CA MET A 264 -2.85 7.01 -17.92
C MET A 264 -4.11 6.43 -18.61
N GLY A 265 -4.76 7.20 -19.49
CA GLY A 265 -6.00 6.82 -20.15
C GLY A 265 -7.19 6.86 -19.20
N ASP A 266 -8.01 5.81 -19.23
CA ASP A 266 -9.21 5.69 -18.39
C ASP A 266 -8.90 5.27 -16.94
N LEU A 267 -7.62 5.15 -16.58
CA LEU A 267 -7.19 4.64 -15.29
C LEU A 267 -7.23 5.71 -14.18
N VAL A 268 -7.55 5.25 -12.97
CA VAL A 268 -7.36 5.97 -11.71
C VAL A 268 -6.43 5.15 -10.81
N MET A 269 -5.52 5.84 -10.12
CA MET A 269 -4.49 5.23 -9.30
C MET A 269 -4.67 5.58 -7.83
N PHE A 270 -4.39 4.62 -6.94
CA PHE A 270 -4.51 4.80 -5.50
C PHE A 270 -3.19 4.43 -4.83
N ILE A 271 -2.63 5.36 -4.07
CA ILE A 271 -1.46 5.14 -3.23
C ILE A 271 -1.86 5.52 -1.80
N SER A 272 -1.80 4.54 -0.91
CA SER A 272 -2.11 4.75 0.51
C SER A 272 -1.20 3.89 1.41
N MET A 273 -1.58 3.66 2.66
CA MET A 273 -0.95 2.59 3.44
C MET A 273 -1.40 1.18 3.01
N SER A 274 -2.34 1.06 2.07
CA SER A 274 -2.60 -0.19 1.35
C SER A 274 -1.50 -0.49 0.33
N GLU A 275 -1.44 -1.74 -0.14
CA GLU A 275 -0.79 -2.05 -1.41
C GLU A 275 -1.35 -1.11 -2.51
N PRO A 276 -0.49 -0.42 -3.28
CA PRO A 276 -0.95 0.44 -4.36
C PRO A 276 -1.70 -0.34 -5.44
N PHE A 277 -2.76 0.25 -5.96
CA PHE A 277 -3.54 -0.37 -7.04
C PHE A 277 -4.03 0.67 -8.05
N CYS A 278 -4.40 0.19 -9.23
CA CYS A 278 -4.90 1.00 -10.32
C CYS A 278 -6.08 0.30 -11.00
N VAL A 279 -7.14 1.04 -11.32
CA VAL A 279 -8.39 0.50 -11.86
C VAL A 279 -8.97 1.44 -12.93
N PRO A 280 -9.79 0.93 -13.87
CA PRO A 280 -10.53 1.78 -14.79
C PRO A 280 -11.54 2.66 -14.04
N SER A 281 -11.49 3.97 -14.24
CA SER A 281 -12.47 4.93 -13.72
C SER A 281 -13.90 4.65 -14.19
N THR A 282 -14.06 4.05 -15.36
CA THR A 282 -15.35 3.62 -15.91
C THR A 282 -16.05 2.59 -15.03
N SER A 283 -15.31 1.86 -14.20
CA SER A 283 -15.84 0.93 -13.19
C SER A 283 -16.23 1.62 -11.88
N PHE A 284 -15.84 2.90 -11.68
CA PHE A 284 -16.06 3.67 -10.45
C PHE A 284 -16.56 5.08 -10.77
N PRO A 285 -17.84 5.23 -11.18
CA PRO A 285 -18.39 6.49 -11.66
C PRO A 285 -18.28 7.62 -10.63
N GLY A 286 -17.43 8.61 -10.88
CA GLY A 286 -17.20 9.74 -9.98
C GLY A 286 -15.73 9.88 -9.55
N MET A 287 -14.93 8.85 -9.77
CA MET A 287 -13.48 9.01 -9.75
C MET A 287 -13.00 9.68 -11.03
N TYR A 288 -12.05 10.61 -10.90
CA TYR A 288 -11.48 11.27 -12.07
C TYR A 288 -10.44 10.35 -12.75
N THR A 289 -10.60 10.13 -14.06
CA THR A 289 -9.59 9.51 -14.91
C THR A 289 -8.26 10.26 -14.79
N ASN A 290 -7.14 9.59 -15.06
CA ASN A 290 -5.82 10.20 -15.09
C ASN A 290 -5.38 10.86 -13.77
N ASN A 291 -5.97 10.45 -12.65
CA ASN A 291 -5.63 10.98 -11.32
C ASN A 291 -4.98 9.92 -10.42
N VAL A 292 -4.08 10.39 -9.56
CA VAL A 292 -3.48 9.63 -8.47
C VAL A 292 -4.05 10.13 -7.16
N TYR A 293 -4.87 9.30 -6.50
CA TYR A 293 -5.41 9.56 -5.18
C TYR A 293 -4.40 9.12 -4.11
N LEU A 294 -4.05 10.06 -3.25
CA LEU A 294 -3.09 9.90 -2.17
C LEU A 294 -3.85 9.90 -0.84
N TYR A 295 -3.61 8.90 0.00
CA TYR A 295 -4.19 8.84 1.34
C TYR A 295 -3.15 8.31 2.31
N ASP A 296 -2.59 9.20 3.11
CA ASP A 296 -1.49 8.91 4.04
C ASP A 296 -1.86 9.45 5.44
N TYR A 297 -1.05 9.15 6.44
CA TYR A 297 -1.31 9.60 7.81
C TYR A 297 -1.40 11.13 7.95
N ASP A 298 -0.54 11.85 7.23
CA ASP A 298 -0.36 13.31 7.31
C ASP A 298 -1.20 14.11 6.30
N GLU A 299 -1.69 13.45 5.25
CA GLU A 299 -2.28 14.15 4.10
C GLU A 299 -3.24 13.27 3.31
N ASN A 300 -4.16 13.92 2.61
CA ASN A 300 -5.00 13.29 1.61
C ASN A 300 -5.23 14.23 0.43
N GLY A 301 -5.59 13.66 -0.72
CA GLY A 301 -5.90 14.45 -1.89
C GLY A 301 -5.73 13.65 -3.18
N TYR A 302 -5.65 14.36 -4.29
CA TYR A 302 -5.46 13.78 -5.60
C TYR A 302 -4.63 14.70 -6.50
N VAL A 303 -3.92 14.08 -7.44
CA VAL A 303 -3.06 14.76 -8.40
C VAL A 303 -3.40 14.28 -9.79
N ASP A 304 -3.73 15.22 -10.69
CA ASP A 304 -3.83 14.93 -12.12
C ASP A 304 -2.43 14.71 -12.69
N VAL A 305 -2.22 13.58 -13.37
CA VAL A 305 -0.93 13.20 -13.93
C VAL A 305 -0.46 14.16 -15.03
N ALA A 306 -1.38 14.91 -15.64
CA ALA A 306 -1.05 15.99 -16.57
C ALA A 306 -0.41 17.22 -15.87
N GLY A 307 -0.56 17.35 -14.55
CA GLY A 307 0.13 18.31 -13.69
C GLY A 307 -0.77 19.29 -12.94
N THR A 308 -2.05 19.40 -13.32
CA THR A 308 -3.04 20.24 -12.63
C THR A 308 -4.46 19.67 -12.83
N PRO A 309 -5.30 19.55 -11.78
CA PRO A 309 -5.10 20.03 -10.42
C PRO A 309 -4.09 19.20 -9.60
N PHE A 310 -3.44 19.89 -8.66
CA PHE A 310 -2.64 19.28 -7.60
C PHE A 310 -3.30 19.70 -6.28
N ASP A 311 -4.18 18.86 -5.75
CA ASP A 311 -5.01 19.18 -4.59
C ASP A 311 -4.65 18.25 -3.43
N MET A 312 -3.90 18.79 -2.46
CA MET A 312 -3.42 18.05 -1.29
C MET A 312 -3.79 18.81 -0.01
N ALA A 313 -4.71 18.23 0.75
CA ALA A 313 -5.11 18.70 2.06
C ALA A 313 -4.21 18.08 3.15
N SER A 314 -3.85 18.90 4.14
CA SER A 314 -3.20 18.41 5.35
C SER A 314 -4.24 17.75 6.26
N ALA A 315 -3.88 16.64 6.90
CA ALA A 315 -4.75 16.00 7.87
C ALA A 315 -4.86 16.85 9.16
N LYS A 316 -6.09 17.03 9.67
CA LYS A 316 -6.35 17.60 10.99
C LYS A 316 -6.28 16.47 12.02
N GLY A 317 -5.08 16.22 12.51
CA GLY A 317 -4.77 15.03 13.31
C GLY A 317 -4.65 13.74 12.49
N PRO A 318 -4.40 12.58 13.14
CA PRO A 318 -4.34 11.28 12.46
C PRO A 318 -5.62 11.01 11.67
N LEU A 319 -5.50 10.79 10.36
CA LEU A 319 -6.65 10.37 9.56
C LEU A 319 -7.24 9.05 10.07
N TYR A 320 -8.57 8.96 10.00
CA TYR A 320 -9.30 7.71 10.19
C TYR A 320 -8.94 6.75 9.05
N SER A 321 -8.28 5.64 9.38
CA SER A 321 -7.93 4.53 8.47
C SER A 321 -7.27 4.98 7.15
N PRO A 322 -5.94 5.21 7.11
CA PRO A 322 -5.21 5.72 5.93
C PRO A 322 -5.04 4.67 4.79
N TYR A 323 -6.07 3.88 4.50
CA TYR A 323 -6.10 2.83 3.49
C TYR A 323 -7.21 3.08 2.49
N HIS A 324 -6.88 2.96 1.20
CA HIS A 324 -7.85 2.65 0.17
C HIS A 324 -7.97 1.14 0.06
N ILE A 325 -9.19 0.63 -0.02
CA ILE A 325 -9.43 -0.80 -0.23
C ILE A 325 -9.68 -1.02 -1.71
N PRO A 326 -8.91 -1.89 -2.39
CA PRO A 326 -9.17 -2.19 -3.79
C PRO A 326 -10.55 -2.82 -3.94
N PRO A 327 -11.11 -2.84 -5.15
CA PRO A 327 -12.36 -3.55 -5.42
C PRO A 327 -12.26 -4.98 -4.91
N GLN A 328 -13.27 -5.40 -4.15
CA GLN A 328 -13.34 -6.74 -3.61
C GLN A 328 -14.12 -7.60 -4.61
N ASP A 329 -13.65 -8.82 -4.89
CA ASP A 329 -14.45 -9.83 -5.59
C ASP A 329 -15.57 -10.25 -4.64
N ILE A 330 -16.70 -9.57 -4.76
CA ILE A 330 -17.93 -9.94 -4.07
C ILE A 330 -18.53 -11.01 -4.96
N GLY A 331 -18.32 -12.27 -4.61
CA GLY A 331 -19.04 -13.36 -5.25
C GLY A 331 -20.54 -13.06 -5.20
N ASN A 332 -21.18 -12.98 -6.37
CA ASN A 332 -22.63 -13.05 -6.46
C ASN A 332 -23.10 -14.49 -6.31
#